data_AF-A0A356VXV4-F1
#
_entry.id   AF-A0A356VXV4-F1
#
_cell.length_a   1.000
_cell.length_b   1.000
_cell.length_c   1.000
_cell.angle_alpha   90.00
_cell.angle_beta   90.00
_cell.angle_gamma   90.00
#
_symmetry.space_group_name_H-M   'P 1'
#
loop_
_entity.id
_entity.type
_entity.pdbx_description
1 polymer ?
#
loop_
_entity_poly.entity_id
_entity_poly.type
_entity_poly.pdbx_seq_one_letter_code
_entity_poly.pdbx_strand_id
1 'polypeptide(L)'
;FSHAGRLYTVRRNPRYRRPKKKGGMTTESADAALTRPDGTVCSGAGAVTAEITGLLGIDCKQFRQTAMIAQGEFLKLLLADSAERSEIFRRVFDTGVYRRIQDALKAREQELKAALEENARAVFQDAAAASPDGTALTEAALEQFAEEQNVSAAGPLAERLAQSCAADEKKAGDVSARRGAARAQAAALTGRIAAAQQQNRLFADLEQANRRCAELEARAPQMERERQREAAAERAESLVA
;
A
#
# COMPACT_ATOMS: atom_id res chain seq x y z
N PHE A 1 -47.35 -43.92 10.69
CA PHE A 1 -46.09 -43.64 11.40
C PHE A 1 -46.42 -43.13 12.80
N SER A 2 -45.51 -43.23 13.77
CA SER A 2 -45.66 -42.61 15.08
C SER A 2 -44.74 -41.39 15.21
N HIS A 3 -45.19 -40.35 15.89
CA HIS A 3 -44.40 -39.16 16.20
C HIS A 3 -44.82 -38.63 17.57
N ALA A 4 -43.84 -38.35 18.45
CA ALA A 4 -44.07 -37.90 19.83
C ALA A 4 -45.11 -38.74 20.60
N GLY A 5 -45.03 -40.07 20.48
CA GLY A 5 -45.94 -41.01 21.16
C GLY A 5 -47.36 -41.08 20.58
N ARG A 6 -47.64 -40.39 19.47
CA ARG A 6 -48.97 -40.37 18.81
C ARG A 6 -48.93 -41.08 17.46
N LEU A 7 -49.99 -41.80 17.11
CA LEU A 7 -50.09 -42.57 15.87
C LEU A 7 -50.81 -41.77 14.78
N TYR A 8 -50.17 -41.68 13.61
CA TYR A 8 -50.70 -41.03 12.42
C TYR A 8 -50.78 -42.04 11.27
N THR A 9 -51.86 -42.00 10.51
CA THR A 9 -52.04 -42.88 9.34
C THR A 9 -52.08 -42.03 8.08
N VAL A 10 -51.19 -42.32 7.14
CA VAL A 10 -51.15 -41.65 5.84
C VAL A 10 -51.51 -42.64 4.76
N ARG A 11 -52.48 -42.27 3.91
CA ARG A 11 -52.78 -42.96 2.67
C ARG A 11 -52.51 -42.01 1.52
N ARG A 12 -51.68 -42.43 0.57
CA ARG A 12 -51.43 -41.66 -0.66
C ARG A 12 -51.85 -42.46 -1.88
N ASN A 13 -52.45 -41.77 -2.83
CA ASN A 13 -52.79 -42.29 -4.13
C ASN A 13 -51.94 -41.54 -5.16
N PRO A 14 -50.99 -42.21 -5.85
CA PRO A 14 -50.18 -41.57 -6.87
C PRO A 14 -51.03 -41.18 -8.08
N ARG A 15 -50.51 -40.32 -8.95
CA ARG A 15 -51.11 -40.03 -10.25
C ARG A 15 -50.89 -41.23 -11.17
N TYR A 16 -51.96 -41.77 -11.76
CA TYR A 16 -51.86 -42.86 -12.74
C TYR A 16 -52.94 -42.74 -13.81
N ARG A 17 -52.73 -43.41 -14.95
CA ARG A 17 -53.75 -43.52 -16.00
C ARG A 17 -54.63 -44.72 -15.73
N ARG A 18 -55.95 -44.54 -15.82
CA ARG A 18 -56.93 -45.63 -15.71
C ARG A 18 -57.94 -45.62 -16.86
N PRO A 19 -58.53 -46.77 -17.22
CA PRO A 19 -59.60 -46.83 -18.20
C PRO A 19 -60.87 -46.09 -17.72
N LYS A 20 -61.59 -45.44 -18.64
CA LYS A 20 -62.92 -44.85 -18.37
C LYS A 20 -64.01 -45.92 -18.48
N LYS A 21 -65.13 -45.72 -17.76
CA LYS A 21 -66.34 -46.59 -17.85
C LYS A 21 -66.99 -46.62 -19.25
N LYS A 22 -66.70 -45.67 -20.13
CA LYS A 22 -67.27 -45.56 -21.49
C LYS A 22 -66.18 -45.45 -22.58
N GLY A 23 -65.10 -46.25 -22.46
CA GLY A 23 -64.00 -46.30 -23.44
C GLY A 23 -63.00 -45.13 -23.33
N GLY A 24 -61.74 -45.40 -23.64
CA GLY A 24 -60.61 -44.46 -23.54
C GLY A 24 -59.94 -44.40 -22.17
N MET A 25 -58.81 -43.69 -22.07
CA MET A 25 -58.04 -43.52 -20.83
C MET A 25 -58.36 -42.18 -20.15
N THR A 26 -58.35 -42.16 -18.82
CA THR A 26 -58.37 -40.93 -18.00
C THR A 26 -57.16 -40.89 -17.08
N THR A 27 -56.75 -39.69 -16.68
CA THR A 27 -55.71 -39.51 -15.67
C THR A 27 -56.38 -39.32 -14.32
N GLU A 28 -56.08 -40.19 -13.37
CA GLU A 28 -56.43 -39.98 -11.97
C GLU A 28 -55.40 -39.04 -11.35
N SER A 29 -55.84 -37.95 -10.69
CA SER A 29 -54.94 -37.03 -9.99
C SER A 29 -54.36 -37.68 -8.74
N ALA A 30 -53.18 -37.21 -8.33
CA ALA A 30 -52.62 -37.61 -7.05
C ALA A 30 -53.51 -37.09 -5.91
N ASP A 31 -53.71 -37.92 -4.89
CA ASP A 31 -54.48 -37.59 -3.71
C ASP A 31 -53.81 -38.14 -2.45
N ALA A 32 -54.16 -37.58 -1.30
CA ALA A 32 -53.66 -38.05 -0.02
C ALA A 32 -54.68 -37.79 1.09
N ALA A 33 -54.67 -38.66 2.08
CA ALA A 33 -55.39 -38.48 3.33
C ALA A 33 -54.43 -38.75 4.51
N LEU A 34 -54.44 -37.87 5.50
CA LEU A 34 -53.76 -38.01 6.78
C LEU A 34 -54.81 -38.10 7.88
N THR A 35 -54.87 -39.23 8.56
CA THR A 35 -55.67 -39.44 9.76
C THR A 35 -54.80 -39.14 10.99
N ARG A 36 -55.29 -38.21 11.81
CA ARG A 36 -54.67 -37.79 13.06
C ARG A 36 -55.04 -38.73 14.23
N PRO A 37 -54.32 -38.64 15.36
CA PRO A 37 -54.57 -39.47 16.54
C PRO A 37 -55.96 -39.26 17.16
N ASP A 38 -56.55 -38.09 16.95
CA ASP A 38 -57.91 -37.72 17.38
C ASP A 38 -59.00 -38.19 16.41
N GLY A 39 -58.62 -38.87 15.32
CA GLY A 39 -59.54 -39.36 14.29
C GLY A 39 -59.88 -38.33 13.21
N THR A 40 -59.43 -37.08 13.31
CA THR A 40 -59.67 -36.08 12.27
C THR A 40 -58.85 -36.37 11.01
N VAL A 41 -59.40 -36.02 9.84
CA VAL A 41 -58.77 -36.33 8.54
C VAL A 41 -58.45 -35.03 7.78
N CYS A 42 -57.20 -34.90 7.36
CA CYS A 42 -56.75 -33.91 6.39
C CYS A 42 -56.65 -34.57 5.01
N SER A 43 -57.23 -33.94 3.99
CA SER A 43 -57.31 -34.47 2.63
C SER A 43 -56.65 -33.53 1.61
N GLY A 44 -56.11 -34.10 0.54
CA GLY A 44 -55.43 -33.38 -0.53
C GLY A 44 -53.91 -33.50 -0.45
N ALA A 45 -53.29 -33.86 -1.58
CA ALA A 45 -51.85 -34.15 -1.65
C ALA A 45 -50.96 -32.99 -1.15
N GLY A 46 -51.31 -31.73 -1.47
CA GLY A 46 -50.57 -30.54 -1.02
C GLY A 46 -50.70 -30.31 0.48
N ALA A 47 -51.93 -30.25 0.98
CA ALA A 47 -52.24 -30.02 2.40
C ALA A 47 -51.63 -31.10 3.30
N VAL A 48 -51.76 -32.37 2.91
CA VAL A 48 -51.15 -33.50 3.64
C VAL A 48 -49.62 -33.41 3.63
N THR A 49 -49.01 -32.92 2.55
CA THR A 49 -47.54 -32.73 2.52
C THR A 49 -47.11 -31.62 3.47
N ALA A 50 -47.77 -30.45 3.41
CA ALA A 50 -47.47 -29.33 4.29
C ALA A 50 -47.64 -29.72 5.77
N GLU A 51 -48.70 -30.46 6.09
CA GLU A 51 -48.97 -30.90 7.46
C GLU A 51 -47.94 -31.92 7.96
N ILE A 52 -47.58 -32.91 7.14
CA ILE A 52 -46.52 -33.87 7.51
C ILE A 52 -45.17 -33.17 7.67
N THR A 53 -44.84 -32.21 6.80
CA THR A 53 -43.61 -31.42 6.93
C THR A 53 -43.63 -30.54 8.19
N GLY A 54 -44.77 -29.95 8.54
CA GLY A 54 -44.93 -29.23 9.81
C GLY A 54 -44.81 -30.14 11.04
N LEU A 55 -45.35 -31.35 10.97
CA LEU A 55 -45.28 -32.34 12.06
C LEU A 55 -43.87 -32.89 12.25
N LEU A 56 -43.18 -33.26 11.17
CA LEU A 56 -41.85 -33.86 11.23
C LEU A 56 -40.73 -32.80 11.33
N GLY A 57 -41.03 -31.54 11.01
CA GLY A 57 -40.06 -30.45 10.95
C GLY A 57 -39.06 -30.56 9.79
N ILE A 58 -39.23 -31.53 8.89
CA ILE A 58 -38.34 -31.81 7.78
C ILE A 58 -39.12 -32.07 6.50
N ASP A 59 -38.58 -31.62 5.36
CA ASP A 59 -39.17 -31.86 4.05
C ASP A 59 -38.81 -33.24 3.47
N CYS A 60 -39.39 -33.58 2.32
CA CYS A 60 -39.13 -34.87 1.67
C CYS A 60 -37.67 -35.06 1.22
N LYS A 61 -36.93 -33.98 0.96
CA LYS A 61 -35.52 -34.03 0.57
C LYS A 61 -34.66 -34.33 1.79
N GLN A 62 -34.89 -33.62 2.89
CA GLN A 62 -34.23 -33.82 4.19
C GLN A 62 -34.55 -35.19 4.78
N PHE A 63 -35.82 -35.62 4.76
CA PHE A 63 -36.20 -36.96 5.19
C PHE A 63 -35.49 -38.06 4.38
N ARG A 64 -35.37 -37.87 3.06
CA ARG A 64 -34.60 -38.79 2.21
C ARG A 64 -33.10 -38.75 2.50
N GLN A 65 -32.54 -37.63 2.93
CA GLN A 65 -31.13 -37.56 3.30
C GLN A 65 -30.85 -38.24 4.65
N THR A 66 -31.74 -38.08 5.63
CA THR A 66 -31.50 -38.53 7.01
C THR A 66 -32.08 -39.92 7.33
N ALA A 67 -33.33 -40.19 6.94
CA ALA A 67 -34.03 -41.45 7.26
C ALA A 67 -33.85 -42.51 6.16
N MET A 68 -33.49 -42.07 4.96
CA MET A 68 -33.32 -42.92 3.79
C MET A 68 -31.86 -42.82 3.34
N ILE A 69 -30.91 -43.22 4.20
CA ILE A 69 -29.53 -43.49 3.75
C ILE A 69 -29.69 -44.40 2.54
N ALA A 70 -29.48 -43.83 1.36
CA ALA A 70 -30.18 -44.26 0.16
C ALA A 70 -29.97 -45.76 -0.04
N GLN A 71 -30.99 -46.46 -0.55
CA GLN A 71 -30.85 -47.84 -1.02
C GLN A 71 -29.61 -47.89 -1.96
N GLY A 72 -28.44 -48.29 -1.44
CA GLY A 72 -27.13 -48.19 -2.09
C GLY A 72 -26.02 -47.39 -1.35
N GLU A 73 -26.29 -46.24 -0.72
CA GLU A 73 -25.25 -45.41 -0.07
C GLU A 73 -24.84 -45.90 1.31
N PHE A 74 -25.69 -46.66 2.01
CA PHE A 74 -25.31 -47.28 3.30
C PHE A 74 -24.24 -48.36 3.11
N LEU A 75 -24.36 -49.17 2.05
CA LEU A 75 -23.36 -50.18 1.72
C LEU A 75 -22.04 -49.51 1.29
N LYS A 76 -22.11 -48.41 0.53
CA LYS A 76 -20.93 -47.59 0.23
C LYS A 76 -20.29 -47.02 1.49
N LEU A 77 -21.05 -46.52 2.45
CA LEU A 77 -20.51 -46.02 3.72
C LEU A 77 -19.75 -47.11 4.52
N LEU A 78 -20.27 -48.35 4.52
CA LEU A 78 -19.62 -49.50 5.18
C LEU A 78 -18.30 -49.91 4.52
N LEU A 79 -18.22 -49.79 3.19
CA LEU A 79 -17.08 -50.21 2.38
C LEU A 79 -16.10 -49.07 2.03
N ALA A 80 -16.52 -47.83 2.20
CA ALA A 80 -15.76 -46.62 1.85
C ALA A 80 -14.55 -46.43 2.75
N ASP A 81 -13.47 -45.93 2.15
CA ASP A 81 -12.31 -45.44 2.87
C ASP A 81 -12.65 -44.18 3.71
N SER A 82 -11.70 -43.74 4.54
CA SER A 82 -11.92 -42.62 5.47
C SER A 82 -12.34 -41.32 4.77
N ALA A 83 -11.77 -41.03 3.60
CA ALA A 83 -12.05 -39.79 2.86
C ALA A 83 -13.43 -39.84 2.22
N GLU A 84 -13.75 -40.94 1.56
CA GLU A 84 -15.02 -41.16 0.87
C GLU A 84 -16.18 -41.27 1.86
N ARG A 85 -15.97 -41.90 3.02
CA ARG A 85 -16.92 -41.92 4.14
C ARG A 85 -17.20 -40.52 4.70
N SER A 86 -16.17 -39.66 4.81
CA SER A 86 -16.32 -38.27 5.25
C SER A 86 -17.16 -37.45 4.26
N GLU A 87 -16.98 -37.65 2.95
CA GLU A 87 -17.82 -37.01 1.91
C GLU A 87 -19.29 -37.44 2.00
N ILE A 88 -19.54 -38.75 2.18
CA ILE A 88 -20.91 -39.28 2.32
C ILE A 88 -21.59 -38.66 3.55
N PHE A 89 -20.94 -38.67 4.72
CA PHE A 89 -21.51 -38.04 5.92
C PHE A 89 -21.77 -36.55 5.74
N ARG A 90 -20.89 -35.84 5.03
CA ARG A 90 -21.05 -34.42 4.78
C ARG A 90 -22.30 -34.10 3.94
N ARG A 91 -22.60 -34.97 2.97
CA ARG A 91 -23.83 -34.87 2.16
C ARG A 91 -25.08 -35.24 2.95
N VAL A 92 -24.99 -36.27 3.79
CA VAL A 92 -26.11 -36.75 4.63
C VAL A 92 -26.51 -35.70 5.67
N PHE A 93 -25.54 -35.06 6.32
CA PHE A 93 -25.78 -34.05 7.36
C PHE A 93 -25.79 -32.62 6.83
N ASP A 94 -25.72 -32.42 5.52
CA ASP A 94 -25.63 -31.11 4.85
C ASP A 94 -24.57 -30.17 5.44
N THR A 95 -23.45 -30.73 5.90
CA THR A 95 -22.34 -29.97 6.51
C THR A 95 -21.38 -29.41 5.46
N GLY A 96 -21.79 -29.35 4.18
CA GLY A 96 -21.00 -28.78 3.09
C GLY A 96 -20.69 -27.29 3.28
N VAL A 97 -21.53 -26.57 4.04
CA VAL A 97 -21.28 -25.16 4.38
C VAL A 97 -20.00 -24.98 5.20
N TYR A 98 -19.68 -25.89 6.12
CA TYR A 98 -18.47 -25.80 6.95
C TYR A 98 -17.21 -25.99 6.12
N ARG A 99 -17.24 -26.90 5.13
CA ARG A 99 -16.12 -27.08 4.20
C ARG A 99 -15.87 -25.81 3.38
N ARG A 100 -16.92 -25.17 2.86
CA ARG A 100 -16.76 -23.91 2.12
C ARG A 100 -16.14 -22.81 2.98
N ILE A 101 -16.53 -22.73 4.25
CA ILE A 101 -15.93 -21.79 5.22
C ILE A 101 -14.45 -22.14 5.45
N GLN A 102 -14.12 -23.41 5.69
CA GLN A 102 -12.74 -23.87 5.87
C GLN A 102 -11.87 -23.57 4.63
N ASP A 103 -12.36 -23.88 3.44
CA ASP A 103 -11.65 -23.64 2.18
C ASP A 103 -11.42 -22.14 1.95
N ALA A 104 -12.42 -21.29 2.23
CA ALA A 104 -12.29 -19.84 2.13
C ALA A 104 -11.30 -19.27 3.16
N LEU A 105 -11.33 -19.75 4.40
CA LEU A 105 -10.38 -19.35 5.44
C LEU A 105 -8.96 -19.78 5.07
N LYS A 106 -8.78 -20.99 4.54
CA LYS A 106 -7.49 -21.52 4.11
C LYS A 106 -6.92 -20.73 2.92
N ALA A 107 -7.75 -20.39 1.94
CA ALA A 107 -7.34 -19.53 0.83
C ALA A 107 -6.86 -18.16 1.33
N ARG A 108 -7.62 -17.55 2.24
CA ARG A 108 -7.27 -16.24 2.82
C ARG A 108 -6.03 -16.29 3.71
N GLU A 109 -5.85 -17.37 4.47
CA GLU A 109 -4.63 -17.63 5.24
C GLU A 109 -3.40 -17.73 4.33
N GLN A 110 -3.51 -18.47 3.23
CA GLN A 110 -2.43 -18.60 2.24
C GLN A 110 -2.07 -17.25 1.59
N GLU A 111 -3.07 -16.45 1.21
CA GLU A 111 -2.87 -15.10 0.66
C GLU A 111 -2.16 -14.18 1.67
N LEU A 112 -2.64 -14.14 2.91
CA LEU A 112 -2.05 -13.31 3.96
C LEU A 112 -0.64 -13.76 4.32
N LYS A 113 -0.39 -15.07 4.34
CA LYS A 113 0.94 -15.63 4.60
C LYS A 113 1.92 -15.26 3.49
N ALA A 114 1.52 -15.38 2.22
CA ALA A 114 2.35 -14.98 1.10
C ALA A 114 2.68 -13.48 1.14
N ALA A 115 1.70 -12.63 1.43
CA ALA A 115 1.91 -11.19 1.59
C ALA A 115 2.83 -10.86 2.78
N LEU A 116 2.71 -11.58 3.90
CA LEU A 116 3.62 -11.41 5.05
C LEU A 116 5.05 -11.80 4.69
N GLU A 117 5.26 -12.92 4.00
CA GLU A 117 6.58 -13.38 3.57
C GLU A 117 7.22 -12.39 2.58
N GLU A 118 6.45 -11.84 1.64
CA GLU A 118 6.92 -10.81 0.71
C GLU A 118 7.31 -9.51 1.43
N ASN A 119 6.45 -9.00 2.32
CA ASN A 119 6.74 -7.81 3.10
C ASN A 119 7.94 -8.01 4.03
N ALA A 120 8.04 -9.15 4.69
CA ALA A 120 9.17 -9.48 5.55
C ALA A 120 10.47 -9.49 4.74
N ARG A 121 10.46 -10.11 3.56
CA ARG A 121 11.61 -10.10 2.65
C ARG A 121 12.01 -8.69 2.25
N ALA A 122 11.06 -7.82 1.91
CA ALA A 122 11.34 -6.43 1.58
C ALA A 122 11.98 -5.68 2.76
N VAL A 123 11.44 -5.83 3.97
CA VAL A 123 12.00 -5.21 5.19
C VAL A 123 13.45 -5.66 5.44
N PHE A 124 13.75 -6.96 5.30
CA PHE A 124 15.13 -7.44 5.48
C PHE A 124 16.08 -6.94 4.38
N GLN A 125 15.60 -6.81 3.14
CA GLN A 125 16.39 -6.25 2.04
C GLN A 125 16.71 -4.77 2.28
N ASP A 126 15.72 -3.99 2.71
CA ASP A 126 15.89 -2.57 3.03
C ASP A 126 16.85 -2.38 4.22
N ALA A 127 16.70 -3.21 5.27
CA ALA A 127 17.60 -3.20 6.41
C ALA A 127 19.05 -3.55 6.02
N ALA A 128 19.24 -4.53 5.13
CA ALA A 128 20.56 -4.91 4.63
C ALA A 128 21.21 -3.85 3.73
N ALA A 129 20.40 -3.04 3.04
CA ALA A 129 20.87 -1.93 2.21
C ALA A 129 21.12 -0.64 3.00
N ALA A 130 20.64 -0.56 4.24
CA ALA A 130 20.82 0.61 5.09
C ALA A 130 22.28 0.80 5.48
N SER A 131 22.76 2.04 5.44
CA SER A 131 24.09 2.42 5.92
C SER A 131 23.95 3.15 7.25
N PRO A 132 24.29 2.50 8.38
CA PRO A 132 24.17 3.11 9.70
C PRO A 132 25.21 4.23 9.89
N ASP A 133 24.80 5.32 10.54
CA ASP A 133 25.70 6.42 10.92
C ASP A 133 26.50 6.13 12.19
N GLY A 134 26.26 4.97 12.82
CA GLY A 134 26.92 4.51 14.03
C GLY A 134 26.41 5.18 15.31
N THR A 135 25.34 5.98 15.24
CA THR A 135 24.76 6.65 16.41
C THR A 135 23.53 5.91 16.92
N ALA A 136 22.33 6.31 16.49
CA ALA A 136 21.06 5.69 16.89
C ALA A 136 20.85 4.34 16.19
N LEU A 137 21.30 4.24 14.94
CA LEU A 137 21.34 3.01 14.15
C LEU A 137 22.79 2.55 14.03
N THR A 138 23.04 1.29 14.41
CA THR A 138 24.39 0.69 14.40
C THR A 138 24.41 -0.55 13.52
N GLU A 139 25.59 -0.91 13.00
CA GLU A 139 25.79 -2.15 12.22
C GLU A 139 25.35 -3.37 13.04
N ALA A 140 25.75 -3.45 14.31
CA ALA A 140 25.36 -4.54 15.21
C ALA A 140 23.83 -4.68 15.37
N ALA A 141 23.08 -3.58 15.36
CA ALA A 141 21.61 -3.64 15.44
C ALA A 141 20.98 -4.19 14.16
N LEU A 142 21.57 -3.89 12.99
CA LEU A 142 21.13 -4.42 11.69
C LEU A 142 21.50 -5.90 11.55
N GLU A 143 22.71 -6.28 11.98
CA GLU A 143 23.17 -7.68 12.00
C GLU A 143 22.28 -8.53 12.92
N GLN A 144 22.03 -8.09 14.14
CA GLN A 144 21.14 -8.78 15.08
C GLN A 144 19.73 -8.96 14.48
N PHE A 145 19.17 -7.92 13.86
CA PHE A 145 17.86 -8.00 13.22
C PHE A 145 17.83 -9.02 12.07
N ALA A 146 18.91 -9.09 11.26
CA ALA A 146 19.04 -10.07 10.19
C ALA A 146 19.18 -11.51 10.72
N GLU A 147 19.92 -11.72 11.81
CA GLU A 147 20.11 -13.03 12.44
C GLU A 147 18.83 -13.57 13.09
N GLU A 148 18.07 -12.71 13.76
CA GLU A 148 16.83 -13.10 14.43
C GLU A 148 15.72 -13.53 13.45
N GLN A 149 15.81 -13.13 12.17
CA GLN A 149 14.81 -13.37 11.12
C GLN A 149 13.36 -13.08 11.57
N ASN A 150 13.20 -12.13 12.48
CA ASN A 150 11.93 -11.78 13.09
C ASN A 150 11.45 -10.40 12.62
N VAL A 151 10.58 -10.37 11.61
CA VAL A 151 10.01 -9.13 11.08
C VAL A 151 9.25 -8.31 12.13
N SER A 152 8.78 -8.92 13.21
CA SER A 152 8.08 -8.20 14.29
C SER A 152 8.99 -7.21 15.03
N ALA A 153 10.31 -7.42 14.99
CA ALA A 153 11.31 -6.51 15.55
C ALA A 153 11.59 -5.28 14.66
N ALA A 154 10.93 -5.16 13.50
CA ALA A 154 11.13 -4.04 12.58
C ALA A 154 10.68 -2.70 13.15
N GLY A 155 9.68 -2.68 14.06
CA GLY A 155 9.20 -1.45 14.69
C GLY A 155 10.29 -0.69 15.46
N PRO A 156 10.93 -1.31 16.46
CA PRO A 156 12.07 -0.73 17.16
C PRO A 156 13.24 -0.32 16.24
N LEU A 157 13.50 -1.08 15.18
CA LEU A 157 14.53 -0.74 14.19
C LEU A 157 14.17 0.54 13.41
N ALA A 158 12.90 0.66 12.99
CA ALA A 158 12.39 1.83 12.30
C ALA A 158 12.44 3.09 13.18
N GLU A 159 12.19 2.97 14.49
CA GLU A 159 12.34 4.09 15.43
C GLU A 159 13.79 4.57 15.52
N ARG A 160 14.76 3.65 15.57
CA ARG A 160 16.20 3.97 15.56
C ARG A 160 16.62 4.63 14.25
N LEU A 161 16.13 4.12 13.12
CA LEU A 161 16.36 4.72 11.81
C LEU A 161 15.81 6.15 11.76
N ALA A 162 14.58 6.37 12.23
CA ALA A 162 13.98 7.71 12.28
C ALA A 162 14.80 8.69 13.13
N GLN A 163 15.34 8.24 14.28
CA GLN A 163 16.23 9.06 15.11
C GLN A 163 17.55 9.40 14.40
N SER A 164 18.14 8.44 13.71
CA SER A 164 19.36 8.63 12.92
C SER A 164 19.12 9.65 11.79
N CYS A 165 18.03 9.49 11.01
CA CYS A 165 17.66 10.45 9.96
C CYS A 165 17.44 11.87 10.51
N ALA A 166 16.72 12.01 11.63
CA ALA A 166 16.51 13.32 12.25
C ALA A 166 17.82 13.97 12.73
N ALA A 167 18.77 13.17 13.25
CA ALA A 167 20.09 13.66 13.63
C ALA A 167 20.88 14.12 12.40
N ASP A 168 20.82 13.39 11.29
CA ASP A 168 21.51 13.74 10.05
C ASP A 168 20.93 14.96 9.37
N GLU A 169 19.60 15.12 9.35
CA GLU A 169 18.94 16.34 8.87
C GLU A 169 19.41 17.57 9.65
N LYS A 170 19.53 17.45 10.98
CA LYS A 170 20.05 18.53 11.83
C LYS A 170 21.51 18.84 11.50
N LYS A 171 22.38 17.83 11.42
CA LYS A 171 23.80 18.02 11.03
C LYS A 171 23.92 18.69 9.66
N ALA A 172 23.12 18.25 8.68
CA ALA A 172 23.09 18.83 7.34
C ALA A 172 22.67 20.30 7.35
N GLY A 173 21.65 20.65 8.15
CA GLY A 173 21.21 22.02 8.38
C GLY A 173 22.34 22.90 8.95
N ASP A 174 23.01 22.42 9.99
CA ASP A 174 24.12 23.13 10.63
C ASP A 174 25.30 23.36 9.67
N VAL A 175 25.67 22.34 8.89
CA VAL A 175 26.73 22.45 7.87
C VAL A 175 26.32 23.43 6.77
N SER A 176 25.07 23.42 6.32
CA SER A 176 24.57 24.35 5.32
C SER A 176 24.61 25.80 5.83
N ALA A 177 24.21 26.04 7.08
CA ALA A 177 24.26 27.35 7.72
C ALA A 177 25.71 27.87 7.84
N ARG A 178 26.64 27.02 8.31
CA ARG A 178 28.08 27.35 8.38
C ARG A 178 28.65 27.68 7.02
N ARG A 179 28.30 26.90 5.99
CA ARG A 179 28.71 27.16 4.60
C ARG A 179 28.16 28.49 4.08
N GLY A 180 26.91 28.83 4.41
CA GLY A 180 26.29 30.12 4.09
C GLY A 180 27.03 31.29 4.73
N ALA A 181 27.33 31.19 6.03
CA ALA A 181 28.07 32.21 6.75
C ALA A 181 29.50 32.40 6.20
N ALA A 182 30.22 31.30 5.93
CA ALA A 182 31.56 31.36 5.35
C ALA A 182 31.55 31.99 3.94
N ARG A 183 30.55 31.68 3.12
CA ARG A 183 30.37 32.33 1.80
C ARG A 183 30.11 33.82 1.91
N ALA A 184 29.26 34.25 2.86
CA ALA A 184 29.00 35.66 3.09
C ALA A 184 30.25 36.42 3.55
N GLN A 185 31.05 35.82 4.45
CA GLN A 185 32.33 36.37 4.87
C GLN A 185 33.33 36.49 3.71
N ALA A 186 33.44 35.45 2.88
CA ALA A 186 34.29 35.48 1.70
C ALA A 186 33.89 36.60 0.74
N ALA A 187 32.59 36.73 0.43
CA ALA A 187 32.07 37.81 -0.42
C ALA A 187 32.36 39.20 0.14
N ALA A 188 32.20 39.39 1.46
CA ALA A 188 32.52 40.65 2.13
C ALA A 188 34.02 41.00 2.05
N LEU A 189 34.89 40.01 2.27
CA LEU A 189 36.34 40.20 2.14
C LEU A 189 36.75 40.52 0.69
N THR A 190 36.18 39.82 -0.30
CA THR A 190 36.42 40.12 -1.72
C THR A 190 35.98 41.55 -2.07
N GLY A 191 34.82 42.00 -1.56
CA GLY A 191 34.36 43.38 -1.73
C GLY A 191 35.32 44.41 -1.12
N ARG A 192 35.83 44.15 0.09
CA ARG A 192 36.83 45.02 0.74
C ARG A 192 38.15 45.07 -0.03
N ILE A 193 38.62 43.94 -0.56
CA ILE A 193 39.83 43.89 -1.39
C ILE A 193 39.62 44.71 -2.67
N ALA A 194 38.48 44.57 -3.35
CA ALA A 194 38.18 45.33 -4.55
C ALA A 194 38.16 46.85 -4.27
N ALA A 195 37.52 47.28 -3.17
CA ALA A 195 37.51 48.67 -2.76
C ALA A 195 38.92 49.21 -2.45
N ALA A 196 39.74 48.45 -1.71
CA ALA A 196 41.12 48.82 -1.42
C ALA A 196 41.97 48.91 -2.69
N GLN A 197 41.79 47.99 -3.65
CA GLN A 197 42.48 48.04 -4.94
C GLN A 197 42.07 49.27 -5.75
N GLN A 198 40.77 49.63 -5.77
CA GLN A 198 40.30 50.85 -6.42
C GLN A 198 40.93 52.10 -5.79
N GLN A 199 40.96 52.16 -4.45
CA GLN A 199 41.56 53.28 -3.73
C GLN A 199 43.06 53.41 -4.04
N ASN A 200 43.81 52.30 -4.08
CA ASN A 200 45.21 52.30 -4.45
C ASN A 200 45.45 52.79 -5.89
N ARG A 201 44.55 52.45 -6.84
CA ARG A 201 44.61 52.99 -8.21
C ARG A 201 44.43 54.50 -8.23
N LEU A 202 43.44 55.03 -7.50
CA LEU A 202 43.22 56.48 -7.42
C LEU A 202 44.43 57.23 -6.84
N PHE A 203 45.11 56.65 -5.84
CA PHE A 203 46.36 57.22 -5.33
C PHE A 203 47.47 57.23 -6.39
N ALA A 204 47.64 56.14 -7.15
CA ALA A 204 48.62 56.07 -8.22
C ALA A 204 48.33 57.09 -9.34
N ASP A 205 47.06 57.26 -9.71
CA ASP A 205 46.62 58.24 -10.71
C ASP A 205 46.88 59.68 -10.24
N LEU A 206 46.63 59.97 -8.96
CA LEU A 206 46.92 61.28 -8.35
C LEU A 206 48.42 61.57 -8.34
N GLU A 207 49.27 60.59 -7.99
CA GLU A 207 50.72 60.74 -8.07
C GLU A 207 51.18 61.03 -9.51
N GLN A 208 50.62 60.33 -10.50
CA GLN A 208 50.93 60.56 -11.91
C GLN A 208 50.49 61.96 -12.37
N ALA A 209 49.29 62.40 -11.98
CA ALA A 209 48.78 63.74 -12.29
C ALA A 209 49.67 64.83 -11.68
N ASN A 210 50.08 64.67 -10.42
CA ASN A 210 50.99 65.61 -9.75
C ASN A 210 52.35 65.69 -10.44
N ARG A 211 52.93 64.56 -10.87
CA ARG A 211 54.18 64.55 -11.65
C ARG A 211 54.01 65.31 -12.97
N ARG A 212 52.92 65.07 -13.70
CA ARG A 212 52.63 65.79 -14.96
C ARG A 212 52.44 67.28 -14.73
N CYS A 213 51.74 67.69 -13.68
CA CYS A 213 51.60 69.11 -13.34
C CYS A 213 52.97 69.74 -13.07
N ALA A 214 53.81 69.10 -12.25
CA ALA A 214 55.16 69.58 -11.98
C ALA A 214 56.04 69.68 -13.25
N GLU A 215 55.94 68.70 -14.16
CA GLU A 215 56.62 68.73 -15.46
C GLU A 215 56.13 69.90 -16.33
N LEU A 216 54.81 70.15 -16.40
CA LEU A 216 54.24 71.25 -17.18
C LEU A 216 54.59 72.61 -16.57
N GLU A 217 54.55 72.75 -15.25
CA GLU A 217 54.99 73.95 -14.52
C GLU A 217 56.47 74.24 -14.76
N ALA A 218 57.33 73.21 -14.79
CA ALA A 218 58.75 73.36 -15.11
C ALA A 218 58.97 73.80 -16.58
N ARG A 219 58.10 73.40 -17.51
CA ARG A 219 58.17 73.79 -18.94
C ARG A 219 57.55 75.16 -19.23
N ALA A 220 56.65 75.65 -18.39
CA ALA A 220 56.00 76.95 -18.53
C ALA A 220 56.97 78.14 -18.78
N PRO A 221 58.06 78.33 -18.00
CA PRO A 221 58.98 79.43 -18.25
C PRO A 221 59.76 79.29 -19.56
N GLN A 222 60.00 78.07 -20.05
CA GLN A 222 60.63 77.84 -21.34
C GLN A 222 59.68 78.22 -22.50
N MET A 223 58.43 77.77 -22.43
CA MET A 223 57.42 78.14 -23.43
C MET A 223 57.17 79.65 -23.45
N GLU A 224 57.16 80.32 -22.29
CA GLU A 224 57.02 81.77 -22.23
C GLU A 224 58.20 82.49 -22.90
N ARG A 225 59.43 81.97 -22.73
CA ARG A 225 60.63 82.49 -23.43
C ARG A 225 60.57 82.27 -24.94
N GLU A 226 60.12 81.10 -25.38
CA GLU A 226 59.95 80.79 -26.82
C GLU A 226 58.88 81.70 -27.44
N ARG A 227 57.75 81.89 -26.76
CA ARG A 227 56.67 82.81 -27.17
C ARG A 227 57.14 84.26 -27.25
N GLN A 228 57.95 84.71 -26.30
CA GLN A 228 58.56 86.05 -26.34
C GLN A 228 59.54 86.20 -27.51
N ARG A 229 60.30 85.16 -27.86
CA ARG A 229 61.19 85.15 -29.03
C ARG A 229 60.41 85.19 -30.34
N GLU A 230 59.36 84.40 -30.48
CA GLU A 230 58.47 84.44 -31.65
C GLU A 230 57.83 85.83 -31.79
N ALA A 231 57.27 86.40 -30.73
CA ALA A 231 56.69 87.74 -30.76
C ALA A 231 57.73 88.85 -31.05
N ALA A 232 59.01 88.62 -30.76
CA ALA A 232 60.10 89.52 -31.13
C ALA A 232 60.50 89.34 -32.61
N ALA A 233 60.48 88.10 -33.12
CA ALA A 233 60.73 87.78 -34.52
C ALA A 233 59.62 88.32 -35.44
N GLU A 234 58.34 88.16 -35.08
CA GLU A 234 57.19 88.75 -35.81
C GLU A 234 57.26 90.28 -35.84
N ARG A 235 57.71 90.90 -34.74
CA ARG A 235 57.96 92.36 -34.70
C ARG A 235 59.11 92.77 -35.63
N ALA A 236 60.15 91.97 -35.74
CA ALA A 236 61.25 92.22 -36.66
C ALA A 236 60.84 92.00 -38.13
N GLU A 237 60.00 91.00 -38.41
CA GLU A 237 59.49 90.70 -39.75
C GLU A 237 58.51 91.79 -40.24
N SER A 238 57.63 92.29 -39.37
CA SER A 238 56.75 93.43 -39.68
C SER A 238 57.47 94.78 -39.82
N LEU A 239 58.75 94.88 -39.45
CA LEU A 239 59.61 96.04 -39.71
C LEU A 239 60.40 95.93 -41.03
N VAL A 240 60.42 94.76 -41.67
CA VAL A 240 61.17 94.45 -42.89
C VAL A 240 60.25 94.32 -44.12
N ALA A 241 58.93 94.32 -43.94
CA ALA A 241 57.91 94.43 -45.00
C ALA A 241 57.44 95.87 -45.21
#